data_AF-A0A520GK00-F1
#
_entry.id   AF-A0A520GK00-F1
#
_cell.length_a   1.000
_cell.length_b   1.000
_cell.length_c   1.000
_cell.angle_alpha   90.00
_cell.angle_beta   90.00
_cell.angle_gamma   90.00
#
_symmetry.space_group_name_H-M   'P 1'
#
loop_
_entity.id
_entity.type
_entity.pdbx_description
1 polymer ?
#
loop_
_entity_poly.entity_id
_entity_poly.type
_entity_poly.pdbx_seq_one_letter_code
_entity_poly.pdbx_strand_id
1 'polypeptide(L)' 'GQDIAGRNYYRPTSDKARAKYDKQFPKLTLFTIDQAFGGWASADKAHFADGGSFDQIYTAKLK' A
#
# COMPACT_ATOMS: atom_id res chain seq x y z
N GLY A 1 -16.59 13.83 0.63
CA GLY A 1 -15.32 13.11 0.81
C GLY A 1 -14.76 12.60 -0.50
N GLN A 2 -15.30 11.51 -1.06
CA GLN A 2 -14.70 10.77 -2.17
C GLN A 2 -14.47 11.58 -3.46
N ASP A 3 -15.33 12.56 -3.75
CA ASP A 3 -15.11 13.45 -4.89
C ASP A 3 -13.87 14.36 -4.69
N ILE A 4 -13.66 14.86 -3.46
CA ILE A 4 -12.48 15.66 -3.10
C ILE A 4 -11.22 14.78 -3.17
N ALA A 5 -11.30 13.53 -2.72
CA ALA A 5 -10.20 12.58 -2.82
C ALA A 5 -9.74 12.41 -4.29
N GLY A 6 -10.68 12.18 -5.20
CA GLY A 6 -10.37 12.06 -6.63
C GLY A 6 -9.77 13.34 -7.23
N ARG A 7 -10.30 14.52 -6.90
CA ARG A 7 -9.72 15.81 -7.34
C ARG A 7 -8.27 16.01 -6.88
N ASN A 8 -7.89 15.41 -5.76
CA ASN A 8 -6.54 15.49 -5.19
C ASN A 8 -5.72 14.22 -5.44
N TYR A 9 -6.04 13.46 -6.50
CA TYR A 9 -5.27 12.29 -6.96
C TYR A 9 -5.21 11.10 -6.00
N TYR A 10 -6.04 11.08 -4.96
CA TYR A 10 -6.28 9.86 -4.18
C TYR A 10 -7.29 8.99 -4.93
N ARG A 11 -7.05 7.66 -4.96
CA ARG A 11 -7.97 6.70 -5.59
C ARG A 11 -9.25 6.58 -4.75
N PRO A 12 -10.43 7.04 -5.23
CA PRO A 12 -11.66 6.97 -4.46
C PRO A 12 -12.12 5.53 -4.27
N THR A 13 -12.91 5.26 -3.23
CA THR A 13 -13.46 3.91 -2.97
C THR A 13 -14.92 3.78 -3.40
N SER A 14 -15.69 4.87 -3.47
CA SER A 14 -17.08 4.79 -3.93
C SER A 14 -17.16 4.67 -5.46
N ASP A 15 -18.06 3.80 -5.95
CA ASP A 15 -18.14 3.48 -7.39
C ASP A 15 -18.41 4.69 -8.26
N LYS A 16 -19.30 5.59 -7.81
CA LYS A 16 -19.61 6.83 -8.53
C LYS A 16 -18.37 7.74 -8.70
N ALA A 17 -17.55 7.87 -7.66
CA ALA A 17 -16.34 8.68 -7.73
C ALA A 17 -15.23 7.98 -8.52
N ARG A 18 -15.07 6.66 -8.34
CA ARG A 18 -14.15 5.85 -9.14
C ARG A 18 -14.39 5.99 -10.63
N ALA A 19 -15.63 5.82 -11.07
CA ALA A 19 -15.99 5.98 -12.49
C ALA A 19 -15.72 7.40 -13.02
N LYS A 20 -15.97 8.43 -12.21
CA LYS A 20 -15.71 9.83 -12.58
C LYS A 20 -14.23 10.12 -12.82
N TYR A 21 -13.34 9.52 -12.03
CA TYR A 21 -11.89 9.77 -12.08
C TYR A 21 -11.08 8.63 -12.71
N ASP A 22 -11.71 7.61 -13.31
CA ASP A 22 -11.06 6.40 -13.85
C ASP A 22 -9.92 6.74 -14.82
N LYS A 23 -10.12 7.74 -15.68
CA LYS A 23 -9.12 8.19 -16.66
C LYS A 23 -7.84 8.79 -16.05
N GLN A 24 -7.86 9.18 -14.78
CA GLN A 24 -6.68 9.76 -14.09
C GLN A 24 -5.72 8.69 -13.58
N PHE A 25 -6.18 7.44 -13.46
CA PHE A 25 -5.43 6.41 -12.78
C PHE A 25 -5.12 5.25 -13.74
N PRO A 26 -3.84 4.90 -13.94
CA PRO A 26 -3.52 3.72 -14.71
C PRO A 26 -4.07 2.48 -14.02
N LYS A 27 -4.46 1.49 -14.83
CA LYS A 27 -4.80 0.15 -14.37
C LYS A 27 -3.52 -0.54 -13.94
N LEU A 28 -3.50 -1.01 -12.70
CA LEU A 28 -2.35 -1.68 -12.09
C LEU A 28 -2.82 -3.01 -11.51
N THR A 29 -1.97 -4.02 -11.61
CA THR A 29 -2.12 -5.24 -10.80
C THR A 29 -1.68 -4.90 -9.39
N LEU A 30 -2.62 -4.95 -8.45
CA LEU A 30 -2.40 -4.64 -7.03
C LEU A 30 -2.63 -5.88 -6.19
N PHE A 31 -1.94 -5.97 -5.06
CA PHE A 31 -2.21 -6.94 -4.00
C PHE A 31 -2.54 -6.20 -2.71
N THR A 32 -3.26 -6.85 -1.81
CA THR A 32 -3.51 -6.33 -0.46
C THR A 32 -2.49 -6.87 0.54
N ILE A 33 -2.35 -6.18 1.68
CA ILE A 33 -1.50 -6.64 2.78
C ILE A 33 -1.93 -8.02 3.30
N ASP A 34 -3.24 -8.30 3.30
CA ASP A 34 -3.77 -9.59 3.73
C ASP A 34 -3.37 -10.72 2.78
N GLN A 35 -3.45 -10.47 1.47
CA GLN A 35 -3.07 -11.45 0.44
C GLN A 35 -1.57 -11.77 0.44
N ALA A 36 -0.72 -10.76 0.64
CA ALA A 36 0.72 -10.92 0.54
C ALA A 36 1.38 -11.36 1.85
N PHE A 37 0.83 -10.93 3.00
CA PHE A 37 1.52 -11.06 4.29
C PHE A 37 0.61 -11.53 5.44
N GLY A 38 -0.68 -11.79 5.19
CA GLY A 38 -1.62 -12.21 6.25
C GLY A 38 -1.99 -11.08 7.22
N GLY A 39 -1.90 -9.83 6.77
CA GLY A 39 -2.32 -8.63 7.52
C GLY A 39 -1.15 -7.86 8.13
N TRP A 40 -1.45 -6.64 8.61
CA TRP A 40 -0.44 -5.72 9.11
C TRP A 40 0.34 -6.24 10.32
N ALA A 41 -0.29 -6.96 11.25
CA ALA A 41 0.39 -7.47 12.43
C ALA A 41 1.51 -8.47 12.06
N SER A 42 1.23 -9.34 11.08
CA SER A 42 2.20 -10.32 10.57
C SER A 42 3.32 -9.63 9.77
N ALA A 43 2.95 -8.69 8.90
CA ALA A 43 3.92 -7.92 8.11
C ALA A 43 4.86 -7.10 9.00
N ASP A 44 4.33 -6.42 10.02
CA ASP A 44 5.10 -5.58 10.94
C ASP A 44 6.12 -6.38 11.73
N LYS A 45 5.66 -7.48 12.36
CA LYS A 45 6.53 -8.38 13.13
C LYS A 45 7.64 -9.00 12.28
N ALA A 46 7.35 -9.38 11.03
CA ALA A 46 8.32 -10.05 10.17
C ALA A 46 9.35 -9.07 9.58
N HIS A 47 8.91 -7.85 9.23
CA HIS A 47 9.72 -6.94 8.42
C HIS A 47 10.29 -5.76 9.19
N PHE A 48 9.59 -5.23 10.19
CA PHE A 48 9.90 -3.92 10.79
C PHE A 48 10.16 -3.93 12.31
N ALA A 49 9.79 -4.99 13.02
CA ALA A 49 10.22 -5.18 14.41
C ALA A 49 11.75 -5.34 14.51
N ASP A 50 12.32 -5.07 15.70
CA ASP A 50 13.77 -5.20 15.95
C ASP A 50 14.29 -6.58 15.51
N GLY A 51 15.35 -6.58 14.69
CA GLY A 51 15.92 -7.79 14.10
C GLY A 51 15.13 -8.38 12.92
N GLY A 52 14.06 -7.70 12.49
CA GLY A 52 13.27 -8.05 11.32
C GLY A 52 14.03 -7.90 10.00
N SER A 53 13.37 -8.22 8.89
CA SER A 53 14.06 -8.25 7.59
C SER A 53 14.65 -6.90 7.17
N PHE A 54 14.01 -5.78 7.54
CA PHE A 54 14.54 -4.45 7.24
C PHE A 54 15.91 -4.23 7.89
N ASP A 55 16.05 -4.54 9.18
CA ASP A 55 17.31 -4.42 9.91
C ASP A 55 18.40 -5.30 9.30
N GLN A 56 18.06 -6.55 8.98
CA GLN A 56 19.00 -7.49 8.36
C GLN A 56 19.56 -6.95 7.04
N ILE A 57 18.71 -6.38 6.19
CA ILE A 57 19.12 -5.79 4.91
C ILE A 57 19.94 -4.51 5.15
N TYR A 58 19.48 -3.64 6.05
CA TYR A 58 20.12 -2.35 6.30
C TYR A 58 21.50 -2.51 6.96
N THR A 59 21.62 -3.36 7.97
CA THR A 59 22.89 -3.66 8.64
C THR A 59 23.84 -4.45 7.75
N ALA A 60 23.34 -5.34 6.87
CA ALA A 60 24.20 -6.03 5.90
C ALA A 60 24.84 -5.06 4.89
N LYS A 61 24.20 -3.94 4.55
CA LYS A 61 24.75 -2.93 3.64
C LYS A 61 25.85 -2.05 4.26
N LEU A 62 25.94 -2.02 5.60
CA LEU A 62 26.92 -1.22 6.33
C LEU A 62 28.22 -1.98 6.64
N LYS A 63 28.29 -3.27 6.30
CA LYS A 63 29.50 -4.10 6.38
C LYS A 63 30.12 -4.25 4.99
#